data_AF-A0A0D0E426-F1
#
_entry.id   AF-A0A0D0E426-F1
#
_cell.length_a   1.000
_cell.length_b   1.000
_cell.length_c   1.000
_cell.angle_alpha   90.00
_cell.angle_beta   90.00
_cell.angle_gamma   90.00
#
_symmetry.space_group_name_H-M   'P 1'
#
loop_
_entity.id
_entity.type
_entity.pdbx_description
1 polymer ?
#
loop_
_entity_poly.entity_id
_entity_poly.type
_entity_poly.pdbx_seq_one_letter_code
_entity_poly.pdbx_strand_id
1 'polypeptide(L)'
;MPKSDHTTPPVVSGGRGMSAIVYDTDLSFSVQRLRHFLLTRISHLLPLSDETEKEEIAQQSLVRLHVFRPTSPLQLATSLKNLPLYHASHMPNDEIGVIAIDSMSTFYWGERFSAEQMRNVAPEKARNMSEPAFIPPLYHVLNAIQSVRLSHGPVVVLTNWALGQANTASRFGMPYKQHLHPFPTLDVVDLGAKAAKNTDHISLASPFHLMHNISLSSPPPAPFLPDTPLDNALRQEAQYRKEAVEKGQVFCLVRSSRTRDTSRFTFYITNEDIVIQQSGSHSNRIQP
;
A
#
# COMPACT_ATOMS: atom_id res chain seq x y z
N MET A 1 -13.48 -46.08 -13.41
CA MET A 1 -12.51 -45.47 -12.48
C MET A 1 -13.06 -44.14 -12.05
N PRO A 2 -13.39 -43.95 -10.76
CA PRO A 2 -13.91 -42.68 -10.28
C PRO A 2 -12.75 -41.67 -10.21
N LYS A 3 -12.98 -40.47 -10.75
CA LYS A 3 -12.09 -39.32 -10.60
C LYS A 3 -12.10 -38.94 -9.13
N SER A 4 -10.92 -38.83 -8.53
CA SER A 4 -10.75 -38.28 -7.19
C SER A 4 -11.20 -36.82 -7.20
N ASP A 5 -12.30 -36.53 -6.50
CA ASP A 5 -12.68 -35.17 -6.16
C ASP A 5 -11.54 -34.56 -5.34
N HIS A 6 -10.88 -33.55 -5.91
CA HIS A 6 -10.05 -32.65 -5.14
C HIS A 6 -10.98 -31.89 -4.21
N THR A 7 -11.09 -32.36 -2.97
CA THR A 7 -11.73 -31.67 -1.86
C THR A 7 -11.09 -30.29 -1.74
N THR A 8 -11.79 -29.28 -2.23
CA THR A 8 -11.51 -27.89 -1.91
C THR A 8 -11.48 -27.77 -0.38
N PRO A 9 -10.39 -27.25 0.22
CA PRO A 9 -10.33 -27.08 1.67
C PRO A 9 -11.53 -26.24 2.12
N PRO A 10 -12.12 -26.57 3.28
CA PRO A 10 -13.38 -25.97 3.68
C PRO A 10 -13.22 -24.45 3.83
N VAL A 11 -14.22 -23.71 3.33
CA VAL A 11 -14.37 -22.25 3.38
C VAL A 11 -14.61 -21.78 4.82
N VAL A 12 -13.67 -22.05 5.73
CA VAL A 12 -13.83 -21.78 7.18
C VAL A 12 -13.30 -20.39 7.56
N SER A 13 -12.51 -19.73 6.71
CA SER A 13 -11.76 -18.52 7.08
C SER A 13 -12.15 -17.23 6.35
N GLY A 14 -13.23 -17.23 5.56
CA GLY A 14 -13.64 -16.05 4.78
C GLY A 14 -12.72 -15.72 3.58
N GLY A 15 -11.72 -16.57 3.30
CA GLY A 15 -10.93 -16.51 2.08
C GLY A 15 -11.75 -16.89 0.85
N ARG A 16 -11.43 -16.31 -0.32
CA ARG A 16 -12.15 -16.55 -1.57
C ARG A 16 -11.55 -17.64 -2.47
N GLY A 17 -10.45 -18.28 -2.05
CA GLY A 17 -9.73 -19.25 -2.88
C GLY A 17 -9.08 -18.67 -4.14
N MET A 18 -8.99 -17.34 -4.24
CA MET A 18 -8.49 -16.60 -5.39
C MET A 18 -6.97 -16.45 -5.36
N SER A 19 -6.38 -16.20 -6.54
CA SER A 19 -4.97 -15.87 -6.70
C SER A 19 -4.67 -14.43 -6.31
N ALA A 20 -3.47 -14.25 -5.74
CA ALA A 20 -2.96 -12.97 -5.27
C ALA A 20 -1.71 -12.59 -6.10
N ILE A 21 -1.69 -11.36 -6.57
CA ILE A 21 -0.55 -10.83 -7.32
C ILE A 21 0.13 -9.74 -6.51
N VAL A 22 1.46 -9.82 -6.41
CA VAL A 22 2.30 -8.83 -5.76
C VAL A 22 3.29 -8.28 -6.78
N TYR A 23 3.28 -6.97 -6.97
CA TYR A 23 4.33 -6.21 -7.65
C TYR A 23 5.25 -5.62 -6.59
N ASP A 24 6.38 -6.28 -6.38
CA ASP A 24 7.45 -5.93 -5.43
C ASP A 24 8.48 -5.04 -6.16
N THR A 25 8.30 -3.73 -6.08
CA THR A 25 9.09 -2.74 -6.84
C THR A 25 10.41 -2.39 -6.16
N ASP A 26 10.50 -2.56 -4.83
CA ASP A 26 11.68 -2.22 -4.01
C ASP A 26 12.39 -3.44 -3.39
N LEU A 27 11.98 -4.65 -3.77
CA LEU A 27 12.56 -5.92 -3.31
C LEU A 27 12.39 -6.16 -1.81
N SER A 28 11.39 -5.55 -1.18
CA SER A 28 11.12 -5.68 0.24
C SER A 28 10.21 -6.88 0.58
N PHE A 29 9.51 -7.44 -0.42
CA PHE A 29 8.54 -8.51 -0.17
C PHE A 29 9.22 -9.86 0.14
N SER A 30 8.88 -10.43 1.31
CA SER A 30 9.39 -11.73 1.77
C SER A 30 8.29 -12.79 1.83
N VAL A 31 8.38 -13.79 0.93
CA VAL A 31 7.50 -14.97 0.93
C VAL A 31 7.64 -15.77 2.22
N GLN A 32 8.86 -15.85 2.78
CA GLN A 32 9.12 -16.55 4.03
C GLN A 32 8.38 -15.89 5.21
N ARG A 33 8.40 -14.55 5.27
CA ARG A 33 7.66 -13.80 6.29
C ARG A 33 6.15 -13.97 6.11
N LEU A 34 5.65 -13.95 4.88
CA LEU A 34 4.25 -14.24 4.60
C LEU A 34 3.86 -15.65 5.03
N ARG A 35 4.66 -16.68 4.69
CA ARG A 35 4.43 -18.06 5.13
C ARG A 35 4.33 -18.16 6.65
N HIS A 36 5.25 -17.50 7.36
CA HIS A 36 5.23 -17.48 8.82
C HIS A 36 3.91 -16.91 9.36
N PHE A 37 3.49 -15.73 8.89
CA PHE A 37 2.22 -15.14 9.31
C PHE A 37 1.00 -15.98 8.91
N LEU A 38 1.03 -16.64 7.73
CA LEU A 38 -0.02 -17.57 7.33
C LEU A 38 -0.13 -18.74 8.30
N LEU A 39 0.98 -19.37 8.67
CA LEU A 39 0.98 -20.49 9.62
C LEU A 39 0.49 -20.06 11.00
N THR A 40 0.97 -18.93 11.53
CA THR A 40 0.45 -18.37 12.79
C THR A 40 -1.06 -18.19 12.72
N ARG A 41 -1.57 -17.58 11.63
CA ARG A 41 -2.99 -17.34 11.45
C ARG A 41 -3.81 -18.62 11.31
N ILE A 42 -3.31 -19.60 10.57
CA ILE A 42 -3.96 -20.91 10.39
C ILE A 42 -4.01 -21.63 11.74
N SER A 43 -2.93 -21.62 12.52
CA SER A 43 -2.91 -22.21 13.87
C SER A 43 -3.95 -21.61 14.81
N HIS A 44 -4.21 -20.31 14.73
CA HIS A 44 -5.26 -19.66 15.51
C HIS A 44 -6.68 -20.00 15.03
N LEU A 45 -6.88 -20.15 13.71
CA LEU A 45 -8.19 -20.43 13.13
C LEU A 45 -8.58 -21.92 13.20
N LEU A 46 -7.59 -22.80 13.14
CA LEU A 46 -7.74 -24.26 13.13
C LEU A 46 -6.89 -24.88 14.25
N PRO A 47 -7.21 -24.62 15.53
CA PRO A 47 -6.41 -25.08 16.66
C PRO A 47 -6.40 -26.61 16.84
N LEU A 48 -7.39 -27.31 16.26
CA LEU A 48 -7.52 -28.77 16.34
C LEU A 48 -6.84 -29.52 15.18
N SER A 49 -6.45 -28.82 14.13
CA SER A 49 -5.73 -29.40 12.99
C SER A 49 -4.32 -29.78 13.41
N ASP A 50 -3.79 -30.86 12.84
CA ASP A 50 -2.39 -31.22 13.03
C ASP A 50 -1.46 -30.27 12.24
N GLU A 51 -0.17 -30.27 12.57
CA GLU A 51 0.80 -29.38 11.93
C GLU A 51 0.99 -29.68 10.43
N THR A 52 0.72 -30.91 9.99
CA THR A 52 0.86 -31.30 8.58
C THR A 52 -0.26 -30.70 7.75
N GLU A 53 -1.50 -30.74 8.23
CA GLU A 53 -2.66 -30.13 7.60
C GLU A 53 -2.49 -28.61 7.49
N LYS A 54 -1.99 -27.95 8.55
CA LYS A 54 -1.73 -26.51 8.55
C LYS A 54 -0.67 -26.13 7.52
N GLU A 55 0.41 -26.91 7.44
CA GLU A 55 1.46 -26.71 6.44
C GLU A 55 0.94 -26.91 5.02
N GLU A 56 0.10 -27.92 4.80
CA GLU A 56 -0.53 -28.16 3.50
C GLU A 56 -1.41 -26.97 3.08
N ILE A 57 -2.24 -26.44 3.98
CA ILE A 57 -3.08 -25.25 3.71
C ILE A 57 -2.21 -24.04 3.39
N ALA A 58 -1.12 -23.82 4.15
CA ALA A 58 -0.18 -22.72 3.90
C ALA A 58 0.48 -22.87 2.52
N GLN A 59 0.95 -24.07 2.19
CA GLN A 59 1.59 -24.38 0.91
C GLN A 59 0.62 -24.18 -0.26
N GLN A 60 -0.61 -24.70 -0.16
CA GLN A 60 -1.66 -24.50 -1.17
C GLN A 60 -1.99 -23.01 -1.34
N SER A 61 -1.93 -22.22 -0.26
CA SER A 61 -2.15 -20.77 -0.32
C SER A 61 -1.02 -20.04 -1.03
N LEU A 62 0.23 -20.45 -0.80
CA LEU A 62 1.41 -19.86 -1.45
C LEU A 62 1.53 -20.22 -2.93
N VAL A 63 0.98 -21.36 -3.37
CA VAL A 63 0.92 -21.73 -4.80
C VAL A 63 0.12 -20.70 -5.61
N ARG A 64 -0.88 -20.06 -5.01
CA ARG A 64 -1.72 -19.03 -5.62
C ARG A 64 -1.14 -17.62 -5.54
N LEU A 65 0.09 -17.47 -5.03
CA LEU A 65 0.79 -16.19 -4.92
C LEU A 65 1.76 -16.00 -6.09
N HIS A 66 1.54 -14.94 -6.87
CA HIS A 66 2.37 -14.59 -8.01
C HIS A 66 3.11 -13.28 -7.74
N VAL A 67 4.45 -13.31 -7.75
CA VAL A 67 5.29 -12.14 -7.42
C VAL A 67 6.05 -11.67 -8.67
N PHE A 68 5.88 -10.39 -9.01
CA PHE A 68 6.59 -9.71 -10.09
C PHE A 68 7.48 -8.62 -9.53
N ARG A 69 8.66 -8.43 -10.11
CA ARG A 69 9.68 -7.46 -9.65
C ARG A 69 10.09 -6.50 -10.76
N PRO A 70 9.21 -5.55 -11.14
CA PRO A 70 9.56 -4.57 -12.14
C PRO A 70 10.61 -3.60 -11.58
N THR A 71 11.62 -3.28 -12.37
CA THR A 71 12.71 -2.35 -12.03
C THR A 71 12.48 -0.94 -12.59
N SER A 72 11.38 -0.74 -13.34
CA SER A 72 11.00 0.56 -13.88
C SER A 72 9.48 0.72 -13.98
N PRO A 73 8.97 1.96 -14.03
CA PRO A 73 7.55 2.24 -14.22
C PRO A 73 6.99 1.66 -15.51
N LEU A 74 7.78 1.71 -16.59
CA LEU A 74 7.37 1.18 -17.89
C LEU A 74 7.27 -0.35 -17.86
N GLN A 75 8.19 -1.03 -17.16
CA GLN A 75 8.10 -2.47 -16.96
C GLN A 75 6.89 -2.84 -16.10
N LEU A 76 6.60 -2.07 -15.04
CA LEU A 76 5.39 -2.24 -14.22
C LEU A 76 4.13 -2.07 -15.08
N ALA A 77 4.01 -0.97 -15.83
CA ALA A 77 2.87 -0.72 -16.71
C ALA A 77 2.70 -1.82 -17.77
N THR A 78 3.81 -2.28 -18.37
CA THR A 78 3.80 -3.35 -19.38
C THR A 78 3.40 -4.68 -18.78
N SER A 79 3.91 -5.02 -17.59
CA SER A 79 3.54 -6.26 -16.90
C SER A 79 2.05 -6.26 -16.51
N LEU A 80 1.54 -5.15 -15.98
CA LEU A 80 0.11 -5.00 -15.69
C LEU A 80 -0.75 -5.13 -16.95
N LYS A 81 -0.34 -4.51 -18.08
CA LYS A 81 -1.06 -4.64 -19.36
C LYS A 81 -1.09 -6.09 -19.88
N ASN A 82 -0.01 -6.84 -19.66
CA ASN A 82 0.08 -8.25 -20.09
C ASN A 82 -0.44 -9.23 -19.03
N LEU A 83 -0.90 -8.75 -17.88
CA LEU A 83 -1.41 -9.61 -16.83
C LEU A 83 -2.60 -10.49 -17.27
N PRO A 84 -3.54 -10.03 -18.12
CA PRO A 84 -4.57 -10.92 -18.69
C PRO A 84 -3.99 -12.12 -19.46
N LEU A 85 -2.91 -11.91 -20.23
CA LEU A 85 -2.26 -12.99 -20.97
C LEU A 85 -1.53 -13.95 -20.04
N TYR A 86 -0.84 -13.42 -19.02
CA TYR A 86 -0.24 -14.22 -17.98
C TYR A 86 -1.28 -15.07 -17.25
N HIS A 87 -2.41 -14.47 -16.89
CA HIS A 87 -3.52 -15.12 -16.21
C HIS A 87 -4.04 -16.33 -17.01
N ALA A 88 -4.38 -16.11 -18.29
CA ALA A 88 -4.88 -17.16 -19.16
C ALA A 88 -3.89 -18.33 -19.38
N SER A 89 -2.58 -18.09 -19.24
CA SER A 89 -1.55 -19.10 -19.50
C SER A 89 -1.06 -19.82 -18.24
N HIS A 90 -1.05 -19.17 -17.08
CA HIS A 90 -0.44 -19.71 -15.85
C HIS A 90 -1.43 -20.04 -14.75
N MET A 91 -2.61 -19.43 -14.77
CA MET A 91 -3.64 -19.57 -13.73
C MET A 91 -5.05 -19.57 -14.37
N PRO A 92 -5.30 -20.38 -15.42
CA PRO A 92 -6.56 -20.33 -16.18
C PRO A 92 -7.80 -20.76 -15.38
N ASN A 93 -7.60 -21.47 -14.27
CA ASN A 93 -8.67 -22.00 -13.42
C ASN A 93 -8.89 -21.16 -12.15
N ASP A 94 -8.06 -20.16 -11.91
CA ASP A 94 -8.14 -19.32 -10.72
C ASP A 94 -8.69 -17.94 -11.10
N GLU A 95 -9.32 -17.26 -10.15
CA GLU A 95 -9.66 -15.84 -10.31
C GLU A 95 -8.64 -14.96 -9.61
N ILE A 96 -8.39 -13.75 -10.12
CA ILE A 96 -7.51 -12.77 -9.46
C ILE A 96 -8.32 -12.01 -8.41
N GLY A 97 -8.05 -12.28 -7.13
CA GLY A 97 -8.75 -11.62 -6.02
C GLY A 97 -8.12 -10.29 -5.62
N VAL A 98 -6.79 -10.22 -5.63
CA VAL A 98 -6.04 -9.05 -5.17
C VAL A 98 -4.80 -8.78 -6.03
N ILE A 99 -4.53 -7.50 -6.27
CA ILE A 99 -3.28 -7.00 -6.84
C ILE A 99 -2.70 -6.00 -5.85
N ALA A 100 -1.55 -6.31 -5.27
CA ALA A 100 -0.78 -5.41 -4.42
C ALA A 100 0.41 -4.84 -5.21
N ILE A 101 0.61 -3.53 -5.14
CA ILE A 101 1.78 -2.86 -5.71
C ILE A 101 2.51 -2.13 -4.58
N ASP A 102 3.71 -2.61 -4.27
CA ASP A 102 4.53 -2.16 -3.15
C ASP A 102 5.96 -1.90 -3.63
N SER A 103 6.48 -0.68 -3.72
CA SER A 103 5.86 0.62 -3.47
C SER A 103 5.80 1.52 -4.72
N MET A 104 4.71 2.27 -4.88
CA MET A 104 4.55 3.21 -5.99
C MET A 104 5.57 4.35 -5.97
N SER A 105 6.09 4.71 -4.78
CA SER A 105 7.12 5.74 -4.62
C SER A 105 8.51 5.35 -5.12
N THR A 106 8.78 4.06 -5.34
CA THR A 106 10.15 3.57 -5.60
C THR A 106 10.79 4.22 -6.83
N PHE A 107 10.00 4.51 -7.86
CA PHE A 107 10.52 5.07 -9.10
C PHE A 107 10.58 6.61 -9.11
N TYR A 108 9.94 7.28 -8.14
CA TYR A 108 9.69 8.72 -8.20
C TYR A 108 10.95 9.57 -8.34
N TRP A 109 11.93 9.36 -7.45
CA TRP A 109 13.12 10.20 -7.43
C TRP A 109 13.99 10.01 -8.67
N GLY A 110 14.07 8.77 -9.18
CA GLY A 110 14.78 8.47 -10.44
C GLY A 110 14.11 9.13 -11.64
N GLU A 111 12.78 9.08 -11.72
CA GLU A 111 12.02 9.78 -12.77
C GLU A 111 12.20 11.29 -12.70
N ARG A 112 12.05 11.87 -11.50
CA ARG A 112 12.21 13.32 -11.30
C ARG A 112 13.60 13.78 -11.74
N PHE A 113 14.64 13.07 -11.32
CA PHE A 113 16.01 13.38 -11.72
C PHE A 113 16.16 13.36 -13.25
N SER A 114 15.65 12.30 -13.90
CA SER A 114 15.72 12.14 -15.35
C SER A 114 15.00 13.27 -16.10
N ALA A 115 13.81 13.66 -15.62
CA ALA A 115 13.03 14.74 -16.20
C ALA A 115 13.73 16.10 -16.08
N GLU A 116 14.36 16.39 -14.93
CA GLU A 116 15.14 17.61 -14.72
C GLU A 116 16.40 17.64 -15.60
N GLN A 117 17.09 16.51 -15.77
CA GLN A 117 18.22 16.40 -16.70
C GLN A 117 17.80 16.73 -18.15
N MET A 118 16.69 16.17 -18.62
CA MET A 118 16.17 16.45 -19.96
C MET A 118 15.84 17.94 -20.15
N ARG A 119 15.24 18.58 -19.15
CA ARG A 119 14.90 20.02 -19.16
C ARG A 119 16.14 20.93 -19.23
N ASN A 120 17.25 20.51 -18.63
CA ASN A 120 18.50 21.25 -18.66
C ASN A 120 19.24 21.15 -20.00
N VAL A 121 19.06 20.04 -20.72
CA VAL A 121 19.70 19.81 -22.03
C VAL A 121 18.86 20.33 -23.21
N ALA A 122 17.56 20.55 -23.01
CA ALA A 122 16.66 21.02 -24.07
C ALA A 122 17.04 22.43 -24.57
N PRO A 123 17.19 22.63 -25.90
CA PRO A 123 17.53 23.94 -26.47
C PRO A 123 16.43 24.98 -26.18
N GLU A 124 16.80 26.25 -25.97
CA GLU A 124 15.86 27.31 -25.54
C GLU A 124 14.63 27.47 -26.46
N LYS A 125 14.74 27.15 -27.75
CA LYS A 125 13.60 27.16 -28.68
C LYS A 125 12.54 26.08 -28.37
N ALA A 126 12.93 24.95 -27.77
CA ALA A 126 12.01 23.91 -27.32
C ALA A 126 11.34 24.25 -25.97
N ARG A 127 11.92 25.18 -25.18
CA ARG A 127 11.30 25.69 -23.94
C ARG A 127 10.09 26.59 -24.21
N ASN A 128 10.02 27.19 -25.40
CA ASN A 128 8.98 28.14 -25.81
C ASN A 128 7.94 27.55 -26.78
N MET A 129 8.18 26.36 -27.35
CA MET A 129 7.13 25.61 -28.03
C MET A 129 6.29 24.94 -26.95
N SER A 130 4.98 25.16 -26.98
CA SER A 130 3.99 24.38 -26.21
C SER A 130 4.27 22.89 -26.40
N GLU A 131 4.97 22.30 -25.42
CA GLU A 131 5.54 20.95 -25.50
C GLU A 131 4.47 19.93 -25.92
N PRO A 132 4.82 18.88 -26.69
CA PRO A 132 4.00 17.68 -26.71
C PRO A 132 3.86 17.21 -25.27
N ALA A 133 2.61 17.13 -24.79
CA ALA A 133 2.29 16.86 -23.39
C ALA A 133 3.13 15.68 -22.87
N PHE A 134 4.17 15.94 -22.09
CA PHE A 134 4.96 14.91 -21.44
C PHE A 134 4.01 14.10 -20.56
N ILE A 135 3.74 12.86 -20.95
CA ILE A 135 2.88 11.95 -20.19
C ILE A 135 3.75 11.36 -19.08
N PRO A 136 3.45 11.62 -17.79
CA PRO A 136 4.23 11.07 -16.70
C PRO A 136 4.20 9.53 -16.73
N PRO A 137 5.32 8.82 -16.50
CA PRO A 137 5.35 7.35 -16.53
C PRO A 137 4.29 6.70 -15.63
N LEU A 138 4.03 7.29 -14.47
CA LEU A 138 2.97 6.90 -13.54
C LEU A 138 1.59 6.86 -14.19
N TYR A 139 1.29 7.74 -15.14
CA TYR A 139 0.03 7.72 -15.88
C TYR A 139 -0.18 6.41 -16.64
N HIS A 140 0.87 5.85 -17.25
CA HIS A 140 0.80 4.55 -17.92
C HIS A 140 0.52 3.41 -16.94
N VAL A 141 1.09 3.48 -15.74
CA VAL A 141 0.82 2.51 -14.67
C VAL A 141 -0.64 2.60 -14.23
N LEU A 142 -1.16 3.79 -13.94
CA LEU A 142 -2.55 3.98 -13.51
C LEU A 142 -3.56 3.53 -14.59
N ASN A 143 -3.27 3.80 -15.85
CA ASN A 143 -4.08 3.29 -16.96
C ASN A 143 -4.06 1.76 -17.05
N ALA A 144 -2.89 1.14 -16.85
CA ALA A 144 -2.78 -0.32 -16.84
C ALA A 144 -3.55 -0.94 -15.67
N ILE A 145 -3.45 -0.35 -14.47
CA ILE A 145 -4.24 -0.76 -13.30
C ILE A 145 -5.73 -0.66 -13.59
N GLN A 146 -6.19 0.46 -14.15
CA GLN A 146 -7.60 0.64 -14.50
C GLN A 146 -8.08 -0.41 -15.52
N SER A 147 -7.26 -0.72 -16.53
CA SER A 147 -7.57 -1.77 -17.51
C SER A 147 -7.72 -3.15 -16.87
N VAL A 148 -6.82 -3.52 -15.96
CA VAL A 148 -6.91 -4.79 -15.23
C VAL A 148 -8.12 -4.81 -14.30
N ARG A 149 -8.38 -3.69 -13.59
CA ARG A 149 -9.55 -3.55 -12.73
C ARG A 149 -10.86 -3.76 -13.49
N LEU A 150 -10.99 -3.19 -14.69
CA LEU A 150 -12.19 -3.33 -15.51
C LEU A 150 -12.36 -4.74 -16.07
N SER A 151 -11.26 -5.43 -16.39
CA SER A 151 -11.31 -6.77 -17.00
C SER A 151 -11.44 -7.91 -15.99
N HIS A 152 -10.83 -7.79 -14.80
CA HIS A 152 -10.74 -8.87 -13.81
C HIS A 152 -11.42 -8.55 -12.48
N GLY A 153 -11.78 -7.30 -12.22
CA GLY A 153 -12.41 -6.88 -10.96
C GLY A 153 -11.61 -7.09 -9.65
N PRO A 154 -10.26 -7.15 -9.62
CA PRO A 154 -9.55 -7.40 -8.36
C PRO A 154 -9.65 -6.21 -7.40
N VAL A 155 -9.44 -6.50 -6.11
CA VAL A 155 -9.07 -5.45 -5.15
C VAL A 155 -7.64 -5.01 -5.44
N VAL A 156 -7.44 -3.73 -5.70
CA VAL A 156 -6.10 -3.17 -5.93
C VAL A 156 -5.63 -2.44 -4.67
N VAL A 157 -4.45 -2.84 -4.17
CA VAL A 157 -3.77 -2.20 -3.04
C VAL A 157 -2.52 -1.51 -3.56
N LEU A 158 -2.39 -0.22 -3.30
CA LEU A 158 -1.22 0.58 -3.66
C LEU A 158 -0.58 1.08 -2.36
N THR A 159 0.72 0.86 -2.19
CA THR A 159 1.48 1.50 -1.11
C THR A 159 2.28 2.68 -1.67
N ASN A 160 2.51 3.67 -0.82
CA ASN A 160 3.32 4.83 -1.14
C ASN A 160 3.93 5.37 0.16
N TRP A 161 5.22 5.69 0.13
CA TRP A 161 5.85 6.42 1.22
C TRP A 161 5.41 7.89 1.20
N ALA A 162 5.02 8.41 2.35
CA ALA A 162 4.66 9.80 2.50
C ALA A 162 5.39 10.40 3.70
N LEU A 163 5.76 11.68 3.58
CA LEU A 163 6.28 12.43 4.70
C LEU A 163 5.10 12.95 5.53
N GLY A 164 5.12 12.77 6.83
CA GLY A 164 4.15 13.37 7.75
C GLY A 164 4.60 14.75 8.22
N GLN A 165 3.67 15.65 8.54
CA GLN A 165 4.01 16.86 9.28
C GLN A 165 4.27 16.51 10.75
N ALA A 166 5.45 16.86 11.27
CA ALA A 166 5.84 16.55 12.64
C ALA A 166 5.08 17.35 13.72
N ASN A 167 4.41 18.46 13.36
CA ASN A 167 4.12 19.53 14.32
C ASN A 167 2.63 19.90 14.49
N THR A 168 1.69 19.12 13.96
CA THR A 168 0.26 19.41 14.16
C THR A 168 -0.29 18.55 15.30
N ALA A 169 -0.89 19.18 16.31
CA ALA A 169 -1.66 18.52 17.38
C ALA A 169 -2.76 17.56 16.86
N SER A 170 -3.10 17.66 15.58
CA SER A 170 -3.71 16.58 14.80
C SER A 170 -2.71 15.42 14.68
N ARG A 171 -2.75 14.48 15.63
CA ARG A 171 -1.99 13.21 15.65
C ARG A 171 -2.21 12.30 14.42
N PHE A 172 -2.95 12.75 13.41
CA PHE A 172 -3.24 12.04 12.18
C PHE A 172 -3.14 13.01 11.00
N GLY A 173 -1.91 13.48 10.75
CA GLY A 173 -1.59 14.47 9.73
C GLY A 173 -1.93 14.00 8.33
N MET A 174 -2.45 14.91 7.50
CA MET A 174 -2.44 14.70 6.05
C MET A 174 -0.98 14.54 5.60
N PRO A 175 -0.70 13.69 4.59
CA PRO A 175 0.64 13.57 4.05
C PRO A 175 1.14 14.95 3.62
N TYR A 176 2.33 15.32 4.09
CA TYR A 176 3.05 16.50 3.66
C TYR A 176 3.44 16.31 2.19
N LYS A 177 2.62 16.88 1.30
CA LYS A 177 2.80 16.88 -0.16
C LYS A 177 2.94 15.47 -0.75
N GLN A 178 1.84 14.94 -1.29
CA GLN A 178 1.91 13.76 -2.15
C GLN A 178 2.79 14.09 -3.36
N HIS A 179 3.97 13.47 -3.45
CA HIS A 179 4.97 13.80 -4.46
C HIS A 179 4.71 13.08 -5.80
N LEU A 180 3.93 12.00 -5.76
CA LEU A 180 3.50 11.27 -6.95
C LEU A 180 2.42 12.05 -7.69
N HIS A 181 2.68 12.37 -8.97
CA HIS A 181 1.73 13.07 -9.83
C HIS A 181 1.73 12.50 -11.27
N PRO A 182 0.55 12.20 -11.84
CA PRO A 182 -0.76 12.14 -11.17
C PRO A 182 -0.82 10.90 -10.26
N PHE A 183 -1.39 11.01 -9.06
CA PHE A 183 -1.66 9.86 -8.19
C PHE A 183 -3.10 9.91 -7.67
N PRO A 184 -3.78 8.76 -7.54
CA PRO A 184 -5.18 8.73 -7.13
C PRO A 184 -5.38 9.43 -5.78
N THR A 185 -6.25 10.42 -5.75
CA THR A 185 -6.72 11.07 -4.53
C THR A 185 -8.15 10.63 -4.24
N LEU A 186 -8.55 10.64 -2.97
CA LEU A 186 -9.97 10.52 -2.65
C LEU A 186 -10.69 11.75 -3.21
N ASP A 187 -11.76 11.53 -3.97
CA ASP A 187 -12.69 12.58 -4.37
C ASP A 187 -13.48 13.02 -3.14
N VAL A 188 -12.85 13.78 -2.26
CA VAL A 188 -13.55 14.39 -1.13
C VAL A 188 -14.36 15.53 -1.70
N VAL A 189 -15.66 15.28 -1.93
CA VAL A 189 -16.64 16.28 -2.34
C VAL A 189 -16.65 17.42 -1.32
N ASP A 190 -15.93 18.50 -1.66
CA ASP A 190 -15.85 19.83 -1.06
C ASP A 190 -15.87 19.91 0.48
N LEU A 191 -14.67 20.04 1.06
CA LEU A 191 -14.48 20.83 2.28
C LEU A 191 -13.56 22.01 1.91
N GLY A 192 -14.22 23.11 1.53
CA GLY A 192 -13.66 24.39 1.13
C GLY A 192 -12.19 24.63 1.49
N ALA A 193 -11.33 24.54 0.48
CA ALA A 193 -10.00 25.11 0.55
C ALA A 193 -9.61 25.64 -0.83
N LYS A 194 -9.55 26.97 -0.89
CA LYS A 194 -8.80 27.74 -1.90
C LYS A 194 -7.31 27.38 -1.83
N ALA A 195 -6.93 26.18 -2.27
CA ALA A 195 -5.55 25.72 -2.25
C ALA A 195 -5.05 25.42 -3.67
N ALA A 196 -4.04 26.19 -4.08
CA ALA A 196 -3.17 26.04 -5.25
C ALA A 196 -3.77 26.34 -6.64
N LYS A 197 -3.99 27.63 -6.93
CA LYS A 197 -4.04 28.19 -8.31
C LYS A 197 -2.65 28.36 -8.95
N ASN A 198 -1.65 27.52 -8.62
CA ASN A 198 -0.26 27.75 -9.05
C ASN A 198 0.45 26.49 -9.54
N THR A 199 -0.17 25.75 -10.47
CA THR A 199 0.56 24.78 -11.30
C THR A 199 0.01 24.86 -12.72
N ASP A 200 0.71 25.56 -13.60
CA ASP A 200 0.48 25.66 -15.06
C ASP A 200 0.79 24.35 -15.82
N HIS A 201 0.78 23.21 -15.13
CA HIS A 201 0.92 21.90 -15.76
C HIS A 201 -0.47 21.34 -16.04
N ILE A 202 -0.71 20.94 -17.29
CA ILE A 202 -1.88 20.19 -17.73
C ILE A 202 -2.10 19.03 -16.75
N SER A 203 -3.02 19.22 -15.80
CA SER A 203 -3.29 18.23 -14.76
C SER A 203 -4.14 17.14 -15.40
N LEU A 204 -3.47 16.13 -15.96
CA LEU A 204 -4.13 14.91 -16.40
C LEU A 204 -4.85 14.32 -15.17
N ALA A 205 -6.18 14.29 -15.21
CA ALA A 205 -6.97 13.65 -14.18
C ALA A 205 -6.52 12.19 -14.02
N SER A 206 -6.43 11.71 -12.78
CA SER A 206 -6.10 10.30 -12.51
C SER A 206 -7.14 9.41 -13.19
N PRO A 207 -6.74 8.44 -14.03
CA PRO A 207 -7.68 7.52 -14.68
C PRO A 207 -8.27 6.49 -13.70
N PHE A 208 -7.80 6.50 -12.45
CA PHE A 208 -8.13 5.52 -11.43
C PHE A 208 -8.71 6.22 -10.19
N HIS A 209 -9.89 5.77 -9.76
CA HIS A 209 -10.60 6.29 -8.59
C HIS A 209 -10.22 5.51 -7.33
N LEU A 210 -9.84 6.24 -6.28
CA LEU A 210 -9.46 5.66 -4.99
C LEU A 210 -10.70 5.48 -4.11
N MET A 211 -10.93 4.26 -3.62
CA MET A 211 -12.06 3.95 -2.74
C MET A 211 -11.74 4.20 -1.26
N HIS A 212 -10.54 3.79 -0.84
CA HIS A 212 -10.08 3.91 0.53
C HIS A 212 -8.65 4.42 0.56
N ASN A 213 -8.36 5.31 1.50
CA ASN A 213 -7.01 5.73 1.84
C ASN A 213 -6.73 5.32 3.28
N ILE A 214 -5.69 4.51 3.48
CA ILE A 214 -5.22 4.10 4.80
C ILE A 214 -3.87 4.78 5.03
N SER A 215 -3.83 5.70 5.99
CA SER A 215 -2.58 6.31 6.44
C SER A 215 -2.03 5.51 7.61
N LEU A 216 -0.78 5.03 7.48
CA LEU A 216 -0.06 4.30 8.52
C LEU A 216 1.00 5.21 9.12
N SER A 217 1.05 5.30 10.44
CA SER A 217 2.08 6.07 11.16
C SER A 217 2.50 5.35 12.43
N SER A 218 3.80 5.17 12.62
CA SER A 218 4.35 4.78 13.91
C SER A 218 4.46 6.02 14.81
N PRO A 219 4.14 5.91 16.12
CA PRO A 219 4.38 7.00 17.05
C PRO A 219 5.86 7.39 17.00
N PRO A 220 6.19 8.67 16.76
CA PRO A 220 7.57 9.10 16.92
C PRO A 220 7.94 8.95 18.39
N PRO A 221 9.13 8.41 18.71
CA PRO A 221 9.60 8.37 20.08
C PRO A 221 9.81 9.81 20.57
N ALA A 222 9.39 10.10 21.82
CA ALA A 222 9.42 11.45 22.38
C ALA A 222 10.82 12.07 22.28
N PRO A 223 10.99 13.26 21.65
CA PRO A 223 12.32 13.84 21.44
C PRO A 223 13.02 14.08 22.78
N PHE A 224 14.35 14.03 22.77
CA PHE A 224 15.13 14.43 23.95
C PHE A 224 14.87 15.90 24.26
N LEU A 225 14.77 16.23 25.55
CA LEU A 225 14.68 17.63 25.96
C LEU A 225 15.97 18.36 25.54
N PRO A 226 15.87 19.66 25.19
CA PRO A 226 17.05 20.49 25.03
C PRO A 226 17.96 20.33 26.26
N ASP A 227 19.27 20.24 26.03
CA ASP A 227 20.30 20.13 27.06
C ASP A 227 20.32 18.81 27.86
N THR A 228 19.66 17.75 27.38
CA THR A 228 19.78 16.41 27.99
C THR A 228 21.22 15.90 27.86
N PRO A 229 21.94 15.62 28.97
CA PRO A 229 23.28 15.02 28.92
C PRO A 229 23.28 13.67 28.19
N LEU A 230 24.38 13.33 27.51
CA LEU A 230 24.46 12.13 26.67
C LEU A 230 24.20 10.83 27.46
N ASP A 231 24.72 10.73 28.68
CA ASP A 231 24.49 9.60 29.57
C ASP A 231 23.01 9.42 29.94
N ASN A 232 22.32 10.54 30.20
CA ASN A 232 20.88 10.54 30.44
C ASN A 232 20.08 10.19 29.18
N ALA A 233 20.50 10.68 28.00
CA ALA A 233 19.87 10.33 26.73
C ALA A 233 20.01 8.83 26.43
N LEU A 234 21.18 8.23 26.67
CA LEU A 234 21.39 6.78 26.51
C LEU A 234 20.51 5.96 27.45
N ARG A 235 20.36 6.38 28.71
CA ARG A 235 19.45 5.72 29.67
C ARG A 235 18.00 5.83 29.23
N GLN A 236 17.56 7.00 28.79
CA GLN A 236 16.20 7.21 28.27
C GLN A 236 15.93 6.39 27.01
N GLU A 237 16.92 6.28 26.11
CA GLU A 237 16.83 5.46 24.90
C GLU A 237 16.60 3.99 25.27
N ALA A 238 17.46 3.44 26.14
CA ALA A 238 17.39 2.04 26.55
C ALA A 238 16.11 1.70 27.33
N GLN A 239 15.61 2.63 28.15
CA GLN A 239 14.50 2.35 29.06
C GLN A 239 13.11 2.60 28.44
N TYR A 240 12.95 3.61 27.59
CA TYR A 240 11.60 4.03 27.15
C TYR A 240 11.43 4.05 25.64
N ARG A 241 12.43 4.53 24.89
CA ARG A 241 12.31 4.72 23.45
C ARG A 241 12.46 3.41 22.70
N LYS A 242 13.39 2.55 23.14
CA LYS A 242 13.55 1.19 22.61
C LYS A 242 12.28 0.37 22.76
N GLU A 243 11.65 0.37 23.94
CA GLU A 243 10.40 -0.36 24.18
C GLU A 243 9.25 0.17 23.29
N ALA A 244 9.15 1.49 23.10
CA ALA A 244 8.13 2.08 22.24
C ALA A 244 8.30 1.68 20.76
N VAL A 245 9.55 1.55 20.29
CA VAL A 245 9.86 1.08 18.94
C VAL A 245 9.62 -0.43 18.82
N GLU A 246 10.06 -1.22 19.80
CA GLU A 246 9.92 -2.68 19.84
C GLU A 246 8.46 -3.14 19.96
N LYS A 247 7.59 -2.33 20.58
CA LYS A 247 6.14 -2.58 20.61
C LYS A 247 5.54 -2.71 19.22
N GLY A 248 6.19 -2.19 18.17
CA GLY A 248 5.72 -2.32 16.79
C GLY A 248 4.35 -1.69 16.56
N GLN A 249 4.00 -0.68 17.36
CA GLN A 249 2.69 -0.04 17.31
C GLN A 249 2.55 0.82 16.04
N VAL A 250 1.46 0.62 15.31
CA VAL A 250 1.11 1.37 14.10
C VAL A 250 -0.29 1.94 14.26
N PHE A 251 -0.39 3.26 14.15
CA PHE A 251 -1.67 3.96 14.09
C PHE A 251 -2.17 4.01 12.66
N CYS A 252 -3.45 3.69 12.51
CA CYS A 252 -4.11 3.65 11.21
C CYS A 252 -5.25 4.64 11.17
N LEU A 253 -5.29 5.42 10.09
CA LEU A 253 -6.40 6.28 9.76
C LEU A 253 -6.99 5.86 8.42
N VAL A 254 -8.26 5.46 8.41
CA VAL A 254 -8.97 5.08 7.18
C VAL A 254 -9.90 6.22 6.79
N ARG A 255 -9.79 6.63 5.53
CA ARG A 255 -10.73 7.54 4.87
C ARG A 255 -11.36 6.80 3.69
N SER A 256 -12.66 6.98 3.48
CA SER A 256 -13.43 6.37 2.40
C SER A 256 -13.93 7.44 1.44
N SER A 257 -14.02 7.16 0.14
CA SER A 257 -14.64 8.10 -0.81
C SER A 257 -16.16 8.14 -0.67
N ARG A 258 -16.79 7.06 -0.19
CA ARG A 258 -18.25 6.94 -0.08
C ARG A 258 -18.84 7.54 1.18
N THR A 259 -18.05 7.64 2.25
CA THR A 259 -18.48 8.15 3.54
C THR A 259 -17.54 9.27 3.97
N ARG A 260 -18.08 10.32 4.58
CA ARG A 260 -17.25 11.35 5.24
C ARG A 260 -16.61 10.84 6.52
N ASP A 261 -16.94 9.60 6.90
CA ASP A 261 -16.45 8.97 8.12
C ASP A 261 -14.97 8.66 8.00
N THR A 262 -14.26 9.03 9.05
CA THR A 262 -12.87 8.67 9.25
C THR A 262 -12.83 7.67 10.40
N SER A 263 -12.35 6.45 10.15
CA SER A 263 -12.18 5.44 11.19
C SER A 263 -10.72 5.32 11.60
N ARG A 264 -10.51 4.89 12.83
CA ARG A 264 -9.19 4.72 13.44
C ARG A 264 -9.08 3.35 14.05
N PHE A 265 -7.92 2.75 13.86
CA PHE A 265 -7.55 1.54 14.58
C PHE A 265 -6.04 1.54 14.80
N THR A 266 -5.60 0.70 15.72
CA THR A 266 -4.19 0.50 16.01
C THR A 266 -3.89 -0.97 15.75
N PHE A 267 -2.73 -1.27 15.18
CA PHE A 267 -2.23 -2.64 15.22
C PHE A 267 -0.79 -2.68 15.73
N TYR A 268 -0.39 -3.86 16.16
CA TYR A 268 0.94 -4.16 16.67
C TYR A 268 1.56 -5.18 15.71
N ILE A 269 2.71 -4.83 15.14
CA ILE A 269 3.52 -5.76 14.35
C ILE A 269 4.52 -6.39 15.31
N THR A 270 4.36 -7.68 15.58
CA THR A 270 5.37 -8.46 16.29
C THR A 270 6.17 -9.29 15.29
N ASN A 271 7.17 -10.03 15.79
CA ASN A 271 7.87 -11.02 14.97
C ASN A 271 6.95 -12.19 14.57
N GLU A 272 5.90 -12.44 15.34
CA GLU A 272 5.05 -13.64 15.24
C GLU A 272 3.70 -13.37 14.56
N ASP A 273 3.13 -12.17 14.75
CA ASP A 273 1.78 -11.84 14.27
C ASP A 273 1.55 -10.33 14.07
N ILE A 274 0.41 -9.99 13.47
CA ILE A 274 -0.14 -8.64 13.38
C ILE A 274 -1.45 -8.58 14.17
N VAL A 275 -1.42 -7.95 15.35
CA VAL A 275 -2.58 -7.89 16.25
C VAL A 275 -3.31 -6.56 16.07
N ILE A 276 -4.60 -6.61 15.71
CA ILE A 276 -5.44 -5.42 15.53
C ILE A 276 -6.20 -5.12 16.82
N GLN A 277 -6.03 -3.91 17.34
CA GLN A 277 -6.83 -3.36 18.42
C GLN A 277 -7.81 -2.31 17.86
N GLN A 278 -9.09 -2.66 17.84
CA GLN A 278 -10.13 -1.68 17.48
C GLN A 278 -10.23 -0.64 18.60
N SER A 279 -10.09 0.64 18.24
CA SER A 279 -10.42 1.73 19.15
C SER A 279 -11.93 1.73 19.36
N GLY A 280 -12.39 1.51 20.59
CA GLY A 280 -13.82 1.50 20.92
C GLY A 280 -14.50 2.76 20.37
N SER A 281 -15.59 2.57 19.62
CA SER A 281 -16.33 3.63 18.95
C SER A 281 -16.80 4.69 19.96
N HIS A 282 -16.07 5.79 20.08
CA HIS A 282 -16.60 6.98 20.72
C HIS A 282 -17.54 7.64 19.71
N SER A 283 -18.82 7.27 19.80
CA SER A 283 -19.91 8.04 19.19
C SER A 283 -19.89 9.42 19.82
N ASN A 284 -19.25 10.39 19.15
CA ASN A 284 -19.50 11.80 19.42
C ASN A 284 -20.90 12.11 18.90
N ARG A 285 -21.91 11.69 19.67
CA ARG A 285 -23.27 12.18 19.53
C ARG A 285 -23.25 13.62 20.06
N ILE A 286 -23.04 14.57 19.14
CA ILE A 286 -23.36 15.97 19.39
C ILE A 286 -24.88 15.98 19.64
N GLN A 287 -25.27 16.09 20.92
CA GLN A 287 -26.66 16.37 21.27
C GLN A 287 -26.96 17.84 20.92
N PRO A 288 -28.20 18.12 20.47
CA PRO A 288 -28.62 19.40 19.90
C PRO A 288 -28.52 20.56 20.89
#